data_AF-X0QIZ9-F1
#
_entry.id   AF-X0QIZ9-F1
#
_cell.length_a   1.000
_cell.length_b   1.000
_cell.length_c   1.000
_cell.angle_alpha   90.00
_cell.angle_beta   90.00
_cell.angle_gamma   90.00
#
_symmetry.space_group_name_H-M   'P 1'
#
loop_
_entity.id
_entity.type
_entity.pdbx_description
1 polymer ?
#
loop_
_entity_poly.entity_id
_entity_poly.type
_entity_poly.pdbx_seq_one_letter_code
_entity_poly.pdbx_strand_id
1 'polypeptide(L)'
;MVLDNLDICMLDNLESSNKVDKEFFLKIISEKDLPFLIYKNTSKGYPWGEWLRVAEKIECLALKHCFFDDYSAPQDISHTFNLFYFFPSYATRYQSRLLGSLMDMPWRKLVFLLNNKSICSSILEYISKNTIKNEYLQNYLFVLWSINKNKLLSKEEEISLLEYIIANSQSTSIFKEFINKRLKSLKVPREDQNLTVGSLPRYAIVISGQFRFNFEIEELLSTLFKNKKINVQGVFIASWNKTGGIDTSQEGKVYRYLDETVVNLIKAGQLKIEDVVNRIVSYSKPIDLNKLDILNTIPNKIKLNNENEYPYNIMSNPEKMYFNNEYWLKTLGEKYFTDNFDFLLKIRPDVNLKNIDLDSCINDNFTVFAEEGYIFRYWGFGMGDQIIFGNIKNMIKIMSAHSNDEVCKLVSILYPTSNDYMGHVNLGIAAWLHNINVDKFSLLSFSLKLPPKLSIDDLKIKV
;
A
#
# COMPACT_ATOMS: atom_id res chain seq x y z
N MET A 1 26.59 -22.55 1.12
CA MET A 1 25.28 -22.05 1.57
C MET A 1 24.75 -21.08 0.54
N VAL A 2 23.70 -21.48 -0.17
CA VAL A 2 22.95 -20.62 -1.10
C VAL A 2 21.99 -19.80 -0.24
N LEU A 3 22.25 -18.50 -0.11
CA LEU A 3 21.45 -17.60 0.73
C LEU A 3 20.04 -17.37 0.15
N ASP A 4 19.80 -17.75 -1.10
CA ASP A 4 18.53 -17.55 -1.81
C ASP A 4 17.34 -18.37 -1.28
N ASN A 5 17.61 -19.39 -0.45
CA ASN A 5 16.61 -20.28 0.14
C ASN A 5 16.55 -20.14 1.68
N LEU A 6 17.02 -19.01 2.22
CA LEU A 6 17.00 -18.81 3.67
C LEU A 6 15.54 -18.67 4.16
N ASP A 7 15.15 -19.53 5.09
CA ASP A 7 13.84 -19.49 5.77
C ASP A 7 14.02 -19.66 7.29
N ILE A 8 12.90 -19.58 8.04
CA ILE A 8 12.91 -19.69 9.51
C ILE A 8 13.42 -21.07 9.95
N CYS A 9 13.00 -22.15 9.29
CA CYS A 9 13.38 -23.51 9.67
C CYS A 9 14.88 -23.75 9.44
N MET A 10 15.44 -23.24 8.35
CA MET A 10 16.86 -23.29 8.06
C MET A 10 17.66 -22.51 9.12
N LEU A 11 17.18 -21.33 9.54
CA LEU A 11 17.82 -20.57 10.61
C LEU A 11 17.80 -21.30 11.96
N ASP A 12 16.68 -21.93 12.32
CA ASP A 12 16.58 -22.71 13.57
C ASP A 12 17.51 -23.95 13.53
N ASN A 13 17.65 -24.59 12.37
CA ASN A 13 18.60 -25.69 12.16
C ASN A 13 20.06 -25.22 12.25
N LEU A 14 20.37 -24.02 11.73
CA LEU A 14 21.71 -23.43 11.83
C LEU A 14 22.04 -23.04 13.27
N GLU A 15 21.08 -22.46 14.01
CA GLU A 15 21.23 -22.11 15.42
C GLU A 15 21.48 -23.37 16.27
N SER A 16 20.62 -24.40 16.13
CA SER A 16 20.76 -25.66 16.88
C SER A 16 22.05 -26.44 16.53
N SER A 17 22.60 -26.23 15.35
CA SER A 17 23.88 -26.83 14.92
C SER A 17 25.11 -25.97 15.27
N ASN A 18 24.96 -24.86 16.01
CA ASN A 18 26.03 -23.89 16.31
C ASN A 18 26.77 -23.37 15.07
N LYS A 19 26.06 -23.20 13.95
CA LYS A 19 26.60 -22.68 12.67
C LYS A 19 26.28 -21.20 12.43
N VAL A 20 25.70 -20.52 13.42
CA VAL A 20 25.43 -19.08 13.39
C VAL A 20 26.56 -18.37 14.11
N ASP A 21 27.50 -17.83 13.35
CA ASP A 21 28.69 -17.14 13.85
C ASP A 21 28.90 -15.79 13.13
N LYS A 22 30.01 -15.12 13.44
CA LYS A 22 30.36 -13.83 12.81
C LYS A 22 30.48 -13.96 11.29
N GLU A 23 31.07 -15.04 10.78
CA GLU A 23 31.25 -15.24 9.33
C GLU A 23 29.91 -15.41 8.60
N PHE A 24 28.96 -16.11 9.22
CA PHE A 24 27.60 -16.24 8.71
C PHE A 24 26.95 -14.86 8.47
N PHE A 25 27.02 -13.97 9.46
CA PHE A 25 26.43 -12.64 9.32
C PHE A 25 27.19 -11.74 8.35
N LEU A 26 28.53 -11.81 8.34
CA LEU A 26 29.35 -11.11 7.34
C LEU A 26 28.97 -11.53 5.92
N LYS A 27 28.71 -12.83 5.71
CA LYS A 27 28.25 -13.34 4.42
C LYS A 27 26.90 -12.77 4.01
N ILE A 28 25.96 -12.66 4.94
CA ILE A 28 24.65 -12.01 4.70
C ILE A 28 24.85 -10.55 4.26
N ILE A 29 25.71 -9.79 4.96
CA ILE A 29 25.96 -8.38 4.65
C ILE A 29 26.63 -8.22 3.28
N SER A 30 27.54 -9.12 2.93
CA SER A 30 28.29 -9.05 1.67
C SER A 30 27.51 -9.47 0.43
N GLU A 31 26.32 -10.04 0.58
CA GLU A 31 25.53 -10.54 -0.54
C GLU A 31 24.75 -9.40 -1.24
N LYS A 32 25.29 -8.89 -2.36
CA LYS A 32 24.90 -7.60 -2.96
C LYS A 32 23.42 -7.46 -3.31
N ASP A 33 22.71 -8.56 -3.53
CA ASP A 33 21.31 -8.57 -4.00
C ASP A 33 20.36 -9.40 -3.12
N LEU A 34 20.79 -9.86 -1.95
CA LEU A 34 20.03 -10.83 -1.15
C LEU A 34 18.59 -10.38 -0.82
N PRO A 35 18.34 -9.16 -0.30
CA PRO A 35 16.97 -8.74 0.00
C PRO A 35 16.11 -8.62 -1.26
N PHE A 36 16.71 -8.30 -2.41
CA PHE A 36 15.99 -8.14 -3.68
C PHE A 36 15.66 -9.48 -4.34
N LEU A 37 16.61 -10.42 -4.33
CA LEU A 37 16.41 -11.80 -4.77
C LEU A 37 15.31 -12.47 -3.96
N ILE A 38 15.33 -12.29 -2.65
CA ILE A 38 14.35 -12.91 -1.75
C ILE A 38 12.98 -12.25 -1.86
N TYR A 39 12.93 -10.92 -2.03
CA TYR A 39 11.68 -10.23 -2.34
C TYR A 39 11.07 -10.68 -3.69
N LYS A 40 11.90 -10.83 -4.72
CA LYS A 40 11.49 -11.35 -6.03
C LYS A 40 10.99 -12.80 -5.93
N ASN A 41 11.50 -13.59 -5.00
CA ASN A 41 11.08 -14.97 -4.79
C ASN A 41 9.82 -15.10 -3.91
N THR A 42 9.64 -14.24 -2.91
CA THR A 42 8.43 -14.22 -2.05
C THR A 42 7.19 -13.72 -2.78
N SER A 43 7.35 -12.77 -3.72
CA SER A 43 6.27 -12.33 -4.61
C SER A 43 5.77 -13.41 -5.59
N LYS A 44 6.42 -14.59 -5.66
CA LYS A 44 6.01 -15.78 -6.42
C LYS A 44 4.96 -16.66 -5.71
N GLY A 45 4.29 -16.15 -4.67
CA GLY A 45 3.13 -16.82 -4.05
C GLY A 45 3.33 -17.30 -2.61
N TYR A 46 4.42 -16.92 -1.94
CA TYR A 46 4.56 -17.11 -0.49
C TYR A 46 3.72 -16.10 0.29
N PRO A 47 3.31 -16.41 1.54
CA PRO A 47 2.62 -15.46 2.41
C PRO A 47 3.41 -14.16 2.57
N TRP A 48 2.74 -13.02 2.40
CA TRP A 48 3.36 -11.72 2.56
C TRP A 48 3.92 -11.57 3.98
N GLY A 49 5.16 -11.09 4.11
CA GLY A 49 5.80 -10.83 5.41
C GLY A 49 6.70 -11.95 5.96
N GLU A 50 6.79 -13.11 5.30
CA GLU A 50 7.68 -14.20 5.73
C GLU A 50 9.15 -13.76 5.86
N TRP A 51 9.63 -12.93 4.93
CA TRP A 51 11.00 -12.41 4.97
C TRP A 51 11.24 -11.36 6.06
N LEU A 52 10.21 -10.61 6.47
CA LEU A 52 10.35 -9.73 7.64
C LEU A 52 10.67 -10.56 8.89
N ARG A 53 10.00 -11.71 9.04
CA ARG A 53 10.25 -12.65 10.15
C ARG A 53 11.66 -13.25 10.08
N VAL A 54 12.16 -13.51 8.87
CA VAL A 54 13.54 -13.99 8.69
C VAL A 54 14.56 -12.90 9.06
N ALA A 55 14.36 -11.66 8.60
CA ALA A 55 15.23 -10.53 8.97
C ALA A 55 15.21 -10.28 10.49
N GLU A 56 14.03 -10.33 11.12
CA GLU A 56 13.87 -10.23 12.57
C GLU A 56 14.63 -11.34 13.32
N LYS A 57 14.51 -12.60 12.87
CA LYS A 57 15.25 -13.73 13.45
C LYS A 57 16.76 -13.55 13.31
N ILE A 58 17.24 -13.11 12.14
CA ILE A 58 18.66 -12.81 11.89
C ILE A 58 19.16 -11.74 12.86
N GLU A 59 18.40 -10.65 13.05
CA GLU A 59 18.75 -9.59 13.98
C GLU A 59 18.81 -10.08 15.43
N CYS A 60 17.80 -10.86 15.86
CA CYS A 60 17.77 -11.44 17.21
C CYS A 60 18.99 -12.32 17.48
N LEU A 61 19.37 -13.16 16.52
CA LEU A 61 20.56 -13.99 16.62
C LEU A 61 21.83 -13.14 16.72
N ALA A 62 21.94 -12.06 15.93
CA ALA A 62 23.10 -11.18 15.96
C ALA A 62 23.24 -10.44 17.31
N LEU A 63 22.13 -9.92 17.84
CA LEU A 63 22.09 -9.19 19.12
C LEU A 63 22.43 -10.09 20.31
N LYS A 64 21.95 -11.34 20.34
CA LYS A 64 22.24 -12.31 21.41
C LYS A 64 23.74 -12.55 21.61
N HIS A 65 24.53 -12.35 20.56
CA HIS A 65 25.95 -12.70 20.53
C HIS A 65 26.87 -11.48 20.28
N CYS A 66 26.33 -10.26 20.29
CA CYS A 66 27.07 -8.99 20.13
C CYS A 66 28.03 -8.94 18.93
N PHE A 67 27.68 -9.59 17.80
CA PHE A 67 28.65 -9.84 16.72
C PHE A 67 29.21 -8.59 16.01
N PHE A 68 28.51 -7.45 16.12
CA PHE A 68 28.88 -6.19 15.48
C PHE A 68 29.34 -5.12 16.47
N ASP A 69 29.88 -5.48 17.63
CA ASP A 69 30.51 -4.48 18.52
C ASP A 69 31.81 -3.91 17.92
N ASP A 70 32.60 -4.73 17.22
CA ASP A 70 33.89 -4.33 16.62
C ASP A 70 33.88 -4.35 15.08
N TYR A 71 32.71 -4.21 14.46
CA TYR A 71 32.59 -4.35 13.01
C TYR A 71 32.98 -3.06 12.26
N SER A 72 34.02 -3.18 11.41
CA SER A 72 34.42 -2.17 10.43
C SER A 72 33.99 -2.60 9.02
N ALA A 73 32.75 -2.30 8.63
CA ALA A 73 32.27 -2.73 7.31
C ALA A 73 32.94 -1.98 6.13
N PRO A 74 33.04 -2.62 4.94
CA PRO A 74 33.44 -1.96 3.69
C PRO A 74 32.54 -0.78 3.33
N GLN A 75 33.04 0.29 2.70
CA GLN A 75 32.25 1.51 2.39
C GLN A 75 31.22 1.38 1.23
N ASP A 76 30.97 0.17 0.73
CA ASP A 76 30.04 -0.04 -0.39
C ASP A 76 28.56 0.11 0.02
N ILE A 77 27.76 0.74 -0.85
CA ILE A 77 26.33 1.04 -0.64
C ILE A 77 25.53 -0.24 -0.42
N SER A 78 25.84 -1.33 -1.14
CA SER A 78 25.11 -2.59 -1.00
C SER A 78 25.36 -3.24 0.36
N HIS A 79 26.61 -3.19 0.84
CA HIS A 79 26.95 -3.64 2.18
C HIS A 79 26.26 -2.80 3.25
N THR A 80 26.26 -1.48 3.11
CA THR A 80 25.57 -0.59 4.05
C THR A 80 24.06 -0.85 4.07
N PHE A 81 23.45 -1.03 2.91
CA PHE A 81 22.04 -1.39 2.80
C PHE A 81 21.74 -2.72 3.53
N ASN A 82 22.49 -3.78 3.25
CA ASN A 82 22.27 -5.08 3.87
C ASN A 82 22.47 -5.03 5.38
N LEU A 83 23.51 -4.32 5.86
CA LEU A 83 23.74 -4.12 7.29
C LEU A 83 22.50 -3.54 7.97
N PHE A 84 21.94 -2.46 7.42
CA PHE A 84 20.79 -1.80 8.06
C PHE A 84 19.44 -2.48 7.77
N TYR A 85 19.36 -3.28 6.72
CA TYR A 85 18.19 -4.08 6.41
C TYR A 85 18.05 -5.25 7.39
N PHE A 86 19.13 -5.96 7.67
CA PHE A 86 19.14 -7.14 8.56
C PHE A 86 19.44 -6.81 10.02
N PHE A 87 20.09 -5.68 10.30
CA PHE A 87 20.51 -5.29 11.65
C PHE A 87 20.15 -3.84 11.97
N PRO A 88 18.86 -3.45 11.84
CA PRO A 88 18.43 -2.07 12.00
C PRO A 88 18.73 -1.44 13.37
N SER A 89 18.81 -2.24 14.44
CA SER A 89 19.17 -1.76 15.79
C SER A 89 20.57 -1.15 15.86
N TYR A 90 21.45 -1.44 14.88
CA TYR A 90 22.79 -0.87 14.82
C TYR A 90 22.84 0.50 14.12
N ALA A 91 21.72 1.06 13.64
CA ALA A 91 21.70 2.37 13.01
C ALA A 91 22.23 3.50 13.90
N THR A 92 21.86 3.52 15.19
CA THR A 92 22.36 4.54 16.12
C THR A 92 23.87 4.48 16.28
N ARG A 93 24.46 3.27 16.33
CA ARG A 93 25.91 3.10 16.44
C ARG A 93 26.64 3.53 15.18
N TYR A 94 26.09 3.21 14.00
CA TYR A 94 26.71 3.49 12.70
C TYR A 94 26.03 4.64 11.95
N GLN A 95 25.53 5.63 12.69
CA GLN A 95 24.67 6.69 12.18
C GLN A 95 25.33 7.53 11.07
N SER A 96 26.58 7.97 11.27
CA SER A 96 27.34 8.72 10.26
C SER A 96 27.50 7.94 8.95
N ARG A 97 27.67 6.61 9.05
CA ARG A 97 27.80 5.73 7.90
C ARG A 97 26.47 5.56 7.17
N LEU A 98 25.39 5.32 7.91
CA LEU A 98 24.03 5.26 7.38
C LEU A 98 23.79 6.49 6.51
N LEU A 99 23.94 7.67 7.09
CA LEU A 99 23.68 8.95 6.43
C LEU A 99 24.58 9.20 5.23
N GLY A 100 25.87 8.89 5.34
CA GLY A 100 26.81 8.99 4.21
C GLY A 100 26.39 8.13 3.02
N SER A 101 25.80 6.96 3.27
CA SER A 101 25.32 6.06 2.20
C SER A 101 23.90 6.37 1.71
N LEU A 102 23.05 7.06 2.48
CA LEU A 102 21.67 7.37 2.05
C LEU A 102 21.64 8.21 0.77
N MET A 103 22.66 9.06 0.56
CA MET A 103 22.80 9.92 -0.63
C MET A 103 22.84 9.13 -1.93
N ASP A 104 23.62 8.06 -1.94
CA ASP A 104 23.94 7.30 -3.13
C ASP A 104 23.05 6.04 -3.23
N MET A 105 22.20 5.82 -2.23
CA MET A 105 21.35 4.64 -2.17
C MET A 105 20.21 4.74 -3.20
N PRO A 106 20.03 3.74 -4.07
CA PRO A 106 18.89 3.69 -4.95
C PRO A 106 17.58 3.78 -4.18
N TRP A 107 16.62 4.54 -4.71
CA TRP A 107 15.31 4.78 -4.11
C TRP A 107 14.67 3.54 -3.46
N ARG A 108 14.63 2.42 -4.20
CA ARG A 108 14.04 1.17 -3.71
C ARG A 108 14.71 0.66 -2.43
N LYS A 109 16.03 0.76 -2.32
CA LYS A 109 16.79 0.38 -1.12
C LYS A 109 16.50 1.35 0.03
N LEU A 110 16.42 2.66 -0.26
CA LEU A 110 16.08 3.69 0.72
C LEU A 110 14.71 3.43 1.37
N VAL A 111 13.70 3.15 0.56
CA VAL A 111 12.35 2.74 1.01
C VAL A 111 12.44 1.59 2.00
N PHE A 112 13.10 0.50 1.64
CA PHE A 112 13.19 -0.66 2.54
C PHE A 112 13.79 -0.32 3.92
N LEU A 113 14.81 0.53 3.97
CA LEU A 113 15.41 0.96 5.24
C LEU A 113 14.49 1.87 6.04
N LEU A 114 13.86 2.84 5.39
CA LEU A 114 12.99 3.79 6.08
C LEU A 114 11.74 3.12 6.66
N ASN A 115 11.31 1.96 6.16
CA ASN A 115 10.23 1.20 6.79
C ASN A 115 10.54 0.75 8.23
N ASN A 116 11.81 0.73 8.62
CA ASN A 116 12.20 0.32 9.96
C ASN A 116 12.24 1.51 10.94
N LYS A 117 11.57 1.34 12.09
CA LYS A 117 11.45 2.37 13.13
C LYS A 117 12.81 2.75 13.74
N SER A 118 13.69 1.79 14.01
CA SER A 118 15.01 2.05 14.61
C SER A 118 15.90 2.88 13.68
N ILE A 119 15.86 2.58 12.37
CA ILE A 119 16.53 3.38 11.34
C ILE A 119 16.00 4.81 11.34
N CYS A 120 14.67 4.98 11.30
CA CYS A 120 14.04 6.30 11.29
C CYS A 120 14.37 7.13 12.54
N SER A 121 14.28 6.53 13.73
CA SER A 121 14.63 7.21 14.98
C SER A 121 16.08 7.66 14.98
N SER A 122 17.00 6.83 14.48
CA SER A 122 18.40 7.20 14.35
C SER A 122 18.60 8.38 13.38
N ILE A 123 17.93 8.38 12.23
CA ILE A 123 18.03 9.50 11.28
C ILE A 123 17.52 10.81 11.90
N LEU A 124 16.38 10.77 12.61
CA LEU A 124 15.81 11.95 13.30
C LEU A 124 16.74 12.50 14.38
N GLU A 125 17.28 11.62 15.23
CA GLU A 125 18.24 12.00 16.26
C GLU A 125 19.45 12.71 15.64
N TYR A 126 19.91 12.24 14.48
CA TYR A 126 21.02 12.92 13.79
C TYR A 126 20.62 14.30 13.28
N ILE A 127 19.52 14.40 12.53
CA ILE A 127 19.06 15.65 11.90
C ILE A 127 18.83 16.72 12.97
N SER A 128 18.26 16.35 14.12
CA SER A 128 18.00 17.26 15.24
C SER A 128 19.27 17.76 15.94
N LYS A 129 20.37 16.99 15.89
CA LYS A 129 21.63 17.31 16.58
C LYS A 129 22.70 17.90 15.66
N ASN A 130 22.57 17.75 14.35
CA ASN A 130 23.63 18.07 13.40
C ASN A 130 23.10 18.88 12.21
N THR A 131 23.86 19.88 11.78
CA THR A 131 23.59 20.60 10.53
C THR A 131 23.94 19.70 9.34
N ILE A 132 22.93 19.19 8.65
CA ILE A 132 23.14 18.49 7.37
C ILE A 132 23.47 19.56 6.31
N LYS A 133 24.70 19.52 5.78
CA LYS A 133 25.14 20.50 4.76
C LYS A 133 24.39 20.35 3.42
N ASN A 134 23.81 19.18 3.15
CA ASN A 134 23.03 18.91 1.94
C ASN A 134 21.53 19.11 2.20
N GLU A 135 21.04 20.29 1.87
CA GLU A 135 19.66 20.70 2.05
C GLU A 135 18.67 19.83 1.25
N TYR A 136 19.03 19.41 0.03
CA TYR A 136 18.18 18.55 -0.79
C TYR A 136 17.95 17.19 -0.11
N LEU A 137 19.01 16.58 0.41
CA LEU A 137 18.92 15.33 1.17
C LEU A 137 18.09 15.49 2.43
N GLN A 138 18.32 16.56 3.19
CA GLN A 138 17.57 16.83 4.41
C GLN A 138 16.07 16.93 4.13
N ASN A 139 15.69 17.70 3.10
CA ASN A 139 14.31 17.87 2.71
C ASN A 139 13.70 16.58 2.13
N TYR A 140 14.46 15.84 1.32
CA TYR A 140 14.03 14.57 0.75
C TYR A 140 13.80 13.52 1.82
N LEU A 141 14.79 13.27 2.69
CA LEU A 141 14.68 12.32 3.81
C LEU A 141 13.54 12.72 4.74
N PHE A 142 13.35 14.01 4.99
CA PHE A 142 12.22 14.47 5.78
C PHE A 142 10.87 14.17 5.12
N VAL A 143 10.70 14.47 3.84
CA VAL A 143 9.43 14.18 3.14
C VAL A 143 9.19 12.67 3.15
N LEU A 144 10.22 11.86 2.87
CA LEU A 144 10.13 10.41 2.92
C LEU A 144 9.84 9.83 4.31
N TRP A 145 10.33 10.49 5.35
CA TRP A 145 10.09 10.09 6.72
C TRP A 145 8.68 10.49 7.17
N SER A 146 8.27 11.73 6.90
CA SER A 146 6.98 12.28 7.31
C SER A 146 5.81 11.56 6.64
N ILE A 147 6.01 11.05 5.43
CA ILE A 147 5.07 10.13 4.80
C ILE A 147 5.10 8.75 5.47
N ASN A 148 6.24 8.23 5.92
CA ASN A 148 6.36 6.90 6.54
C ASN A 148 5.87 6.83 8.02
N LYS A 149 4.68 7.38 8.31
CA LYS A 149 4.15 7.61 9.65
C LYS A 149 3.97 6.32 10.48
N ASN A 150 5.05 5.90 11.13
CA ASN A 150 5.06 4.88 12.17
C ASN A 150 5.08 5.53 13.57
N LYS A 151 4.00 6.23 13.95
CA LYS A 151 3.75 6.75 15.32
C LYS A 151 4.94 7.44 16.05
N LEU A 152 5.87 8.05 15.34
CA LEU A 152 7.11 8.56 15.95
C LEU A 152 6.97 9.97 16.52
N LEU A 153 6.22 10.86 15.86
CA LEU A 153 6.02 12.24 16.32
C LEU A 153 4.53 12.56 16.53
N SER A 154 4.26 13.28 17.62
CA SER A 154 3.05 14.06 17.83
C SER A 154 2.92 15.15 16.76
N LYS A 155 1.72 15.75 16.69
CA LYS A 155 1.45 16.86 15.77
C LYS A 155 2.40 18.04 16.02
N GLU A 156 2.64 18.36 17.28
CA GLU A 156 3.46 19.48 17.74
C GLU A 156 4.95 19.24 17.45
N GLU A 157 5.42 18.01 17.64
CA GLU A 157 6.79 17.61 17.27
C GLU A 157 6.99 17.66 15.74
N GLU A 158 5.99 17.22 14.96
CA GLU A 158 6.02 17.31 13.49
C GLU A 158 6.10 18.77 13.03
N ILE A 159 5.29 19.66 13.61
CA ILE A 159 5.32 21.11 13.34
C ILE A 159 6.70 21.70 13.66
N SER A 160 7.24 21.41 14.85
CA SER A 160 8.52 21.97 15.29
C SER A 160 9.67 21.56 14.38
N LEU A 161 9.68 20.28 13.96
CA LEU A 161 10.67 19.76 13.03
C LEU A 161 10.56 20.39 11.63
N LEU A 162 9.33 20.54 11.11
CA LEU A 162 9.07 21.20 9.83
C LEU A 162 9.58 22.65 9.82
N GLU A 163 9.31 23.39 10.89
CA GLU A 163 9.77 24.77 11.04
C GLU A 163 11.29 24.86 11.12
N TYR A 164 11.93 23.95 11.86
CA TYR A 164 13.39 23.85 11.90
C TYR A 164 14.00 23.63 10.51
N ILE A 165 13.43 22.71 9.72
CA ILE A 165 13.92 22.41 8.37
C ILE A 165 13.74 23.62 7.45
N ILE A 166 12.59 24.30 7.51
CA ILE A 166 12.34 25.52 6.71
C ILE A 166 13.34 26.62 7.07
N ALA A 167 13.61 26.83 8.37
CA ALA A 167 14.52 27.86 8.86
C ALA A 167 15.99 27.60 8.45
N ASN A 168 16.38 26.34 8.33
CA ASN A 168 17.75 25.95 7.95
C ASN A 168 17.90 25.68 6.44
N SER A 169 16.83 25.85 5.66
CA SER A 169 16.82 25.66 4.21
C SER A 169 17.19 26.96 3.49
N GLN A 170 18.31 26.95 2.75
CA GLN A 170 18.83 28.08 1.98
C GLN A 170 18.20 28.21 0.57
N SER A 171 17.54 27.17 0.05
CA SER A 171 16.98 27.12 -1.31
C SER A 171 15.44 27.12 -1.36
N THR A 172 14.87 27.55 -2.48
CA THR A 172 13.46 27.35 -2.85
C THR A 172 13.26 25.99 -3.54
N SER A 173 13.71 24.90 -2.90
CA SER A 173 13.50 23.56 -3.45
C SER A 173 12.01 23.18 -3.51
N ILE A 174 11.67 22.30 -4.45
CA ILE A 174 10.33 21.73 -4.61
C ILE A 174 9.84 21.03 -3.33
N PHE A 175 10.75 20.43 -2.56
CA PHE A 175 10.42 19.84 -1.26
C PHE A 175 10.00 20.89 -0.23
N LYS A 176 10.61 22.09 -0.25
CA LYS A 176 10.21 23.19 0.64
C LYS A 176 8.76 23.62 0.39
N GLU A 177 8.29 23.57 -0.86
CA GLU A 177 6.88 23.80 -1.20
C GLU A 177 5.96 22.80 -0.47
N PHE A 178 6.30 21.51 -0.53
CA PHE A 178 5.50 20.45 0.11
C PHE A 178 5.60 20.46 1.65
N ILE A 179 6.78 20.74 2.19
CA ILE A 179 7.01 20.94 3.64
C ILE A 179 6.14 22.10 4.15
N ASN A 180 6.11 23.23 3.43
CA ASN A 180 5.25 24.37 3.78
C ASN A 180 3.76 24.02 3.70
N LYS A 181 3.33 23.27 2.68
CA LYS A 181 1.94 22.81 2.54
C LYS A 181 1.55 21.88 3.70
N ARG A 182 2.40 20.91 4.03
CA ARG A 182 2.20 20.02 5.16
C ARG A 182 2.10 20.81 6.47
N LEU A 183 3.02 21.76 6.69
CA LEU A 183 3.00 22.64 7.86
C LEU A 183 1.69 23.44 7.94
N LYS A 184 1.23 24.00 6.82
CA LYS A 184 -0.07 24.69 6.75
C LYS A 184 -1.22 23.75 7.11
N SER A 185 -1.25 22.54 6.55
CA SER A 185 -2.30 21.54 6.83
C SER A 185 -2.34 21.12 8.30
N LEU A 186 -1.18 21.07 8.96
CA LEU A 186 -1.07 20.76 10.39
C LEU A 186 -1.58 21.92 11.25
N LYS A 187 -1.33 23.16 10.84
CA LYS A 187 -1.73 24.36 11.59
C LYS A 187 -3.21 24.72 11.42
N VAL A 188 -3.85 24.30 10.34
CA VAL A 188 -5.29 24.50 10.13
C VAL A 188 -6.06 23.70 11.19
N PRO A 189 -6.95 24.34 11.97
CA PRO A 189 -7.87 23.62 12.86
C PRO A 189 -8.67 22.63 12.03
N ARG A 190 -8.78 21.39 12.52
CA ARG A 190 -9.57 20.40 11.79
C ARG A 190 -11.04 20.80 11.88
N GLU A 191 -11.74 20.75 10.75
CA GLU A 191 -13.17 21.07 10.70
C GLU A 191 -14.00 19.91 11.24
N ASP A 192 -14.63 20.10 12.40
CA ASP A 192 -15.62 19.15 12.88
C ASP A 192 -16.87 19.18 11.99
N GLN A 193 -17.38 17.98 11.69
CA GLN A 193 -18.68 17.83 11.09
C GLN A 193 -19.70 17.68 12.23
N ASN A 194 -20.51 18.71 12.42
CA ASN A 194 -21.62 18.66 13.37
C ASN A 194 -22.76 17.87 12.74
N LEU A 195 -22.83 16.57 13.03
CA LEU A 195 -24.01 15.78 12.72
C LEU A 195 -25.18 16.29 13.58
N THR A 196 -26.34 16.45 12.96
CA THR A 196 -27.54 16.89 13.69
C THR A 196 -27.98 15.75 14.61
N VAL A 197 -27.96 16.00 15.93
CA VAL A 197 -28.35 15.03 16.96
C VAL A 197 -29.73 14.45 16.65
N GLY A 198 -29.82 13.12 16.52
CA GLY A 198 -31.07 12.39 16.27
C GLY A 198 -31.39 12.10 14.79
N SER A 199 -30.59 12.58 13.83
CA SER A 199 -30.73 12.20 12.42
C SER A 199 -29.89 10.96 12.07
N LEU A 200 -30.42 10.08 11.22
CA LEU A 200 -29.65 8.94 10.68
C LEU A 200 -28.63 9.47 9.66
N PRO A 201 -27.33 9.14 9.79
CA PRO A 201 -26.31 9.60 8.85
C PRO A 201 -26.60 9.16 7.42
N ARG A 202 -26.34 10.02 6.44
CA ARG A 202 -26.60 9.76 5.02
C ARG A 202 -25.34 9.20 4.35
N TYR A 203 -25.43 8.00 3.81
CA TYR A 203 -24.28 7.32 3.21
C TYR A 203 -24.33 7.33 1.68
N ALA A 204 -23.22 7.70 1.05
CA ALA A 204 -22.90 7.39 -0.34
C ALA A 204 -22.04 6.12 -0.41
N ILE A 205 -22.33 5.24 -1.38
CA ILE A 205 -21.48 4.08 -1.67
C ILE A 205 -20.92 4.26 -3.08
N VAL A 206 -19.60 4.26 -3.20
CA VAL A 206 -18.91 4.27 -4.48
C VAL A 206 -18.26 2.92 -4.71
N ILE A 207 -18.76 2.18 -5.70
CA ILE A 207 -18.18 0.92 -6.13
C ILE A 207 -17.23 1.22 -7.29
N SER A 208 -15.92 1.13 -7.05
CA SER A 208 -14.90 1.46 -8.05
C SER A 208 -13.77 0.43 -8.12
N GLY A 209 -13.25 0.25 -9.33
CA GLY A 209 -12.16 -0.68 -9.63
C GLY A 209 -12.50 -1.60 -10.78
N GLN A 210 -11.88 -2.77 -10.82
CA GLN A 210 -12.13 -3.77 -11.86
C GLN A 210 -12.82 -4.99 -11.25
N PHE A 211 -13.87 -5.49 -11.89
CA PHE A 211 -14.45 -6.79 -11.54
C PHE A 211 -13.46 -7.90 -11.84
N ARG A 212 -13.19 -8.83 -10.93
CA ARG A 212 -12.39 -10.03 -11.23
C ARG A 212 -13.33 -11.23 -11.31
N PHE A 213 -13.08 -12.25 -12.12
CA PHE A 213 -13.87 -13.49 -12.18
C PHE A 213 -15.42 -13.30 -12.34
N ASN A 214 -16.19 -14.39 -12.34
CA ASN A 214 -17.67 -14.33 -12.30
C ASN A 214 -18.15 -13.99 -10.87
N PHE A 215 -17.70 -12.89 -10.28
CA PHE A 215 -18.14 -12.52 -8.93
C PHE A 215 -19.54 -11.91 -8.93
N GLU A 216 -20.36 -12.38 -8.00
CA GLU A 216 -21.71 -11.90 -7.75
C GLU A 216 -21.66 -10.59 -6.94
N ILE A 217 -21.54 -9.46 -7.63
CA ILE A 217 -21.76 -8.11 -7.04
C ILE A 217 -23.11 -8.03 -6.31
N GLU A 218 -24.07 -8.91 -6.66
CA GLU A 218 -25.35 -9.04 -5.98
C GLU A 218 -25.24 -9.39 -4.50
N GLU A 219 -24.28 -10.23 -4.10
CA GLU A 219 -24.07 -10.56 -2.68
C GLU A 219 -23.57 -9.34 -1.90
N LEU A 220 -22.63 -8.58 -2.49
CA LEU A 220 -22.12 -7.34 -1.92
C LEU A 220 -23.25 -6.31 -1.75
N LEU A 221 -23.98 -6.04 -2.82
CA LEU A 221 -25.10 -5.10 -2.82
C LEU A 221 -26.19 -5.54 -1.83
N SER A 222 -26.57 -6.82 -1.85
CA SER A 222 -27.55 -7.36 -0.92
C SER A 222 -27.11 -7.18 0.53
N THR A 223 -25.83 -7.34 0.85
CA THR A 223 -25.31 -7.17 2.21
C THR A 223 -25.40 -5.71 2.65
N LEU A 224 -25.04 -4.77 1.77
CA LEU A 224 -25.11 -3.34 2.03
C LEU A 224 -26.55 -2.87 2.28
N PHE A 225 -27.51 -3.33 1.47
CA PHE A 225 -28.91 -2.90 1.59
C PHE A 225 -29.74 -3.67 2.64
N LYS A 226 -29.38 -4.90 2.99
CA LYS A 226 -30.06 -5.65 4.07
C LYS A 226 -29.77 -5.05 5.44
N ASN A 227 -28.66 -4.34 5.60
CA ASN A 227 -28.32 -3.69 6.86
C ASN A 227 -29.14 -2.41 7.06
N LYS A 228 -30.32 -2.55 7.68
CA LYS A 228 -31.25 -1.44 7.96
C LYS A 228 -30.68 -0.30 8.83
N LYS A 229 -29.49 -0.47 9.41
CA LYS A 229 -28.80 0.59 10.16
C LYS A 229 -28.08 1.58 9.25
N ILE A 230 -27.72 1.17 8.03
CA ILE A 230 -27.02 2.04 7.08
C ILE A 230 -28.06 2.72 6.20
N ASN A 231 -28.25 4.02 6.42
CA ASN A 231 -29.12 4.85 5.59
C ASN A 231 -28.42 5.22 4.27
N VAL A 232 -28.35 4.25 3.35
CA VAL A 232 -27.76 4.41 2.02
C VAL A 232 -28.68 5.29 1.16
N GLN A 233 -28.19 6.47 0.79
CA GLN A 233 -28.94 7.46 0.00
C GLN A 233 -28.52 7.47 -1.48
N GLY A 234 -27.36 6.93 -1.81
CA GLY A 234 -26.89 6.83 -3.20
C GLY A 234 -25.83 5.76 -3.39
N VAL A 235 -25.88 5.07 -4.53
CA VAL A 235 -24.86 4.10 -4.96
C VAL A 235 -24.37 4.45 -6.35
N PHE A 236 -23.07 4.66 -6.46
CA PHE A 236 -22.39 5.10 -7.65
C PHE A 236 -21.40 4.03 -8.09
N ILE A 237 -21.49 3.57 -9.34
CA ILE A 237 -20.66 2.45 -9.81
C ILE A 237 -19.77 2.93 -10.95
N ALA A 238 -18.47 3.02 -10.72
CA ALA A 238 -17.44 3.36 -11.70
C ALA A 238 -16.44 2.20 -11.84
N SER A 239 -16.78 1.22 -12.69
CA SER A 239 -15.98 0.02 -12.91
C SER A 239 -15.86 -0.29 -14.41
N TRP A 240 -14.95 -1.20 -14.77
CA TRP A 240 -14.64 -1.55 -16.15
C TRP A 240 -15.53 -2.73 -16.57
N ASN A 241 -16.02 -2.73 -17.80
CA ASN A 241 -16.79 -3.84 -18.38
C ASN A 241 -15.96 -5.13 -18.56
N LYS A 242 -14.63 -5.03 -18.64
CA LYS A 242 -13.75 -6.20 -18.73
C LYS A 242 -13.40 -6.76 -17.36
N THR A 243 -13.53 -8.08 -17.23
CA THR A 243 -13.01 -8.82 -16.09
C THR A 243 -11.49 -8.69 -15.97
N GLY A 244 -11.04 -8.33 -14.78
CA GLY A 244 -9.65 -8.22 -14.38
C GLY A 244 -8.91 -9.49 -14.67
N GLY A 245 -7.88 -9.30 -15.47
CA GLY A 245 -7.09 -10.36 -16.06
C GLY A 245 -6.42 -11.19 -14.99
N ILE A 246 -6.49 -12.49 -15.19
CA ILE A 246 -5.53 -13.42 -14.61
C ILE A 246 -4.20 -13.08 -15.27
N ASP A 247 -3.25 -12.59 -14.47
CA ASP A 247 -1.92 -12.29 -14.98
C ASP A 247 -1.11 -13.58 -15.09
N THR A 248 -1.07 -14.12 -16.30
CA THR A 248 -0.32 -15.33 -16.65
C THR A 248 1.02 -15.02 -17.32
N SER A 249 1.45 -13.75 -17.34
CA SER A 249 2.71 -13.32 -17.99
C SER A 249 3.97 -13.94 -17.38
N GLN A 250 3.87 -14.45 -16.16
CA GLN A 250 4.97 -15.04 -15.42
C GLN A 250 4.48 -16.28 -14.68
N GLU A 251 5.26 -17.35 -14.73
CA GLU A 251 4.97 -18.65 -14.09
C GLU A 251 4.56 -18.52 -12.62
N GLY A 252 5.32 -17.77 -11.82
CA GLY A 252 4.99 -17.57 -10.40
C GLY A 252 3.66 -16.86 -10.14
N LYS A 253 3.11 -16.13 -11.11
CA LYS A 253 1.77 -15.53 -10.99
C LYS A 253 0.68 -16.54 -11.27
N VAL A 254 0.93 -17.52 -12.14
CA VAL A 254 0.02 -18.63 -12.45
C VAL A 254 -0.26 -19.47 -11.20
N TYR A 255 0.76 -19.75 -10.38
CA TYR A 255 0.64 -20.52 -9.13
C TYR A 255 -0.35 -19.93 -8.12
N ARG A 256 -0.65 -18.63 -8.22
CA ARG A 256 -1.65 -17.97 -7.36
C ARG A 256 -3.06 -18.51 -7.59
N TYR A 257 -3.32 -19.11 -8.74
CA TYR A 257 -4.62 -19.66 -9.13
C TYR A 257 -4.68 -21.18 -8.98
N LEU A 258 -3.62 -21.82 -8.51
CA LEU A 258 -3.48 -23.27 -8.46
C LEU A 258 -3.38 -23.77 -7.03
N ASP A 259 -3.86 -24.99 -6.80
CA ASP A 259 -3.59 -25.72 -5.57
C ASP A 259 -2.13 -26.21 -5.50
N GLU A 260 -1.73 -26.68 -4.32
CA GLU A 260 -0.35 -27.12 -4.09
C GLU A 260 0.04 -28.34 -4.94
N THR A 261 -0.91 -29.24 -5.20
CA THR A 261 -0.69 -30.44 -6.01
C THR A 261 -0.31 -30.07 -7.44
N VAL A 262 -1.09 -29.18 -8.09
CA VAL A 262 -0.81 -28.72 -9.44
C VAL A 262 0.53 -27.97 -9.49
N VAL A 263 0.82 -27.13 -8.51
CA VAL A 263 2.11 -26.42 -8.42
C VAL A 263 3.28 -27.41 -8.35
N ASN A 264 3.14 -28.48 -7.57
CA ASN A 264 4.17 -29.51 -7.44
C ASN A 264 4.36 -30.30 -8.75
N LEU A 265 3.29 -30.61 -9.48
CA LEU A 265 3.38 -31.25 -10.79
C LEU A 265 4.09 -30.38 -11.83
N ILE A 266 3.83 -29.06 -11.83
CA ILE A 266 4.53 -28.11 -12.71
C ILE A 266 6.02 -28.07 -12.36
N LYS A 267 6.35 -27.91 -11.08
CA LYS A 267 7.74 -27.89 -10.59
C LYS A 267 8.50 -29.19 -10.90
N ALA A 268 7.80 -30.32 -10.89
CA ALA A 268 8.35 -31.64 -11.23
C ALA A 268 8.46 -31.87 -12.75
N GLY A 269 8.01 -30.93 -13.59
CA GLY A 269 8.01 -31.08 -15.05
C GLY A 269 6.96 -32.05 -15.59
N GLN A 270 6.03 -32.51 -14.75
CA GLN A 270 4.96 -33.46 -15.10
C GLN A 270 3.75 -32.76 -15.74
N LEU A 271 3.63 -31.44 -15.55
CA LEU A 271 2.57 -30.62 -16.14
C LEU A 271 3.18 -29.37 -16.76
N LYS A 272 2.86 -29.11 -18.04
CA LYS A 272 3.31 -27.90 -18.73
C LYS A 272 2.49 -26.70 -18.28
N ILE A 273 3.17 -25.61 -17.96
CA ILE A 273 2.50 -24.41 -17.47
C ILE A 273 1.60 -23.76 -18.53
N GLU A 274 1.94 -23.90 -19.80
CA GLU A 274 1.17 -23.35 -20.92
C GLU A 274 -0.26 -23.96 -20.98
N ASP A 275 -0.38 -25.26 -20.71
CA ASP A 275 -1.67 -25.97 -20.70
C ASP A 275 -2.56 -25.43 -19.57
N VAL A 276 -1.94 -25.12 -18.43
CA VAL A 276 -2.59 -24.55 -17.25
C VAL A 276 -3.02 -23.10 -17.49
N VAL A 277 -2.16 -22.28 -18.11
CA VAL A 277 -2.43 -20.87 -18.45
C VAL A 277 -3.65 -20.74 -19.35
N ASN A 278 -3.72 -21.52 -20.42
CA ASN A 278 -4.86 -21.50 -21.35
C ASN A 278 -6.18 -21.80 -20.64
N ARG A 279 -6.14 -22.74 -19.68
CA ARG A 279 -7.33 -23.10 -18.93
C ARG A 279 -7.75 -22.02 -17.97
N ILE A 280 -6.81 -21.43 -17.22
CA ILE A 280 -7.10 -20.32 -16.32
C ILE A 280 -7.76 -19.15 -17.08
N VAL A 281 -7.22 -18.76 -18.24
CA VAL A 281 -7.80 -17.68 -19.08
C VAL A 281 -9.24 -17.98 -19.51
N SER A 282 -9.59 -19.26 -19.73
CA SER A 282 -10.96 -19.63 -20.10
C SER A 282 -12.01 -19.40 -19.00
N TYR A 283 -11.59 -19.21 -17.74
CA TYR A 283 -12.48 -18.86 -16.63
C TYR A 283 -12.76 -17.36 -16.50
N SER A 284 -11.97 -16.49 -17.15
CA SER A 284 -12.26 -15.05 -17.21
C SER A 284 -13.26 -14.75 -18.31
N LYS A 285 -14.57 -14.81 -17.99
CA LYS A 285 -15.63 -14.31 -18.88
C LYS A 285 -15.94 -12.85 -18.57
N PRO A 286 -16.19 -11.99 -19.59
CA PRO A 286 -16.74 -10.66 -19.36
C PRO A 286 -18.04 -10.74 -18.58
N ILE A 287 -18.27 -9.82 -17.65
CA ILE A 287 -19.54 -9.74 -16.91
C ILE A 287 -20.56 -8.98 -17.78
N ASP A 288 -21.68 -9.63 -18.06
CA ASP A 288 -22.84 -8.99 -18.69
C ASP A 288 -23.70 -8.31 -17.63
N LEU A 289 -23.41 -7.03 -17.41
CA LEU A 289 -23.98 -6.24 -16.31
C LEU A 289 -25.47 -5.92 -16.54
N ASN A 290 -25.95 -6.00 -17.78
CA ASN A 290 -27.37 -5.82 -18.10
C ASN A 290 -28.25 -6.94 -17.51
N LYS A 291 -27.63 -8.03 -17.04
CA LYS A 291 -28.31 -9.17 -16.40
C LYS A 291 -28.31 -9.14 -14.87
N LEU A 292 -27.76 -8.08 -14.26
CA LEU A 292 -27.75 -7.94 -12.81
C LEU A 292 -29.03 -7.25 -12.34
N ASP A 293 -30.05 -8.04 -12.02
CA ASP A 293 -31.38 -7.54 -11.64
C ASP A 293 -31.34 -6.62 -10.42
N ILE A 294 -30.41 -6.86 -9.49
CA ILE A 294 -30.25 -6.03 -8.30
C ILE A 294 -29.93 -4.57 -8.63
N LEU A 295 -29.23 -4.28 -9.73
CA LEU A 295 -28.90 -2.92 -10.14
C LEU A 295 -30.15 -2.10 -10.48
N ASN A 296 -31.25 -2.76 -10.86
CA ASN A 296 -32.53 -2.11 -11.12
C ASN A 296 -33.28 -1.71 -9.84
N THR A 297 -32.90 -2.26 -8.69
CA THR A 297 -33.52 -1.98 -7.38
C THR A 297 -32.84 -0.84 -6.62
N ILE A 298 -31.72 -0.33 -7.14
CA ILE A 298 -30.89 0.68 -6.49
C ILE A 298 -31.38 2.09 -6.84
N PRO A 299 -31.72 2.94 -5.86
CA PRO A 299 -32.03 4.34 -6.12
C PRO A 299 -30.80 5.10 -6.63
N ASN A 300 -31.00 5.97 -7.63
CA ASN A 300 -29.94 6.81 -8.23
C ASN A 300 -28.74 6.02 -8.80
N LYS A 301 -29.01 4.94 -9.56
CA LYS A 301 -27.97 4.18 -10.27
C LYS A 301 -27.29 5.01 -11.34
N ILE A 302 -25.95 4.93 -11.42
CA ILE A 302 -25.20 5.58 -12.50
C ILE A 302 -24.15 4.64 -13.14
N LYS A 303 -23.88 4.91 -14.43
CA LYS A 303 -23.37 4.04 -15.50
C LYS A 303 -21.92 3.57 -15.33
N LEU A 304 -21.67 2.31 -15.72
CA LEU A 304 -20.33 1.71 -15.85
C LEU A 304 -19.59 2.21 -17.09
N ASN A 305 -18.27 2.41 -16.96
CA ASN A 305 -17.44 2.97 -18.04
C ASN A 305 -16.74 1.86 -18.84
N ASN A 306 -16.63 2.06 -20.14
CA ASN A 306 -15.96 1.14 -21.06
C ASN A 306 -14.47 1.49 -21.13
N GLU A 307 -13.59 0.56 -20.77
CA GLU A 307 -12.15 0.84 -20.75
C GLU A 307 -11.53 1.07 -22.15
N ASN A 308 -12.25 0.70 -23.21
CA ASN A 308 -11.84 0.91 -24.60
C ASN A 308 -12.20 2.31 -25.12
N GLU A 309 -13.00 3.08 -24.38
CA GLU A 309 -13.40 4.43 -24.76
C GLU A 309 -12.39 5.46 -24.27
N TYR A 310 -12.30 6.60 -24.96
CA TYR A 310 -11.49 7.72 -24.49
C TYR A 310 -12.13 8.34 -23.23
N PRO A 311 -11.33 8.75 -22.21
CA PRO A 311 -9.88 8.74 -22.18
C PRO A 311 -9.26 7.44 -21.64
N TYR A 312 -10.05 6.46 -21.22
CA TYR A 312 -9.54 5.22 -20.61
C TYR A 312 -8.56 4.46 -21.49
N ASN A 313 -8.79 4.42 -22.80
CA ASN A 313 -7.94 3.68 -23.74
C ASN A 313 -6.48 4.15 -23.82
N ILE A 314 -6.18 5.39 -23.39
CA ILE A 314 -4.83 5.95 -23.34
C ILE A 314 -4.22 5.96 -21.93
N MET A 315 -5.00 5.63 -20.90
CA MET A 315 -4.57 5.68 -19.51
C MET A 315 -3.83 4.41 -19.09
N SER A 316 -2.85 4.56 -18.20
CA SER A 316 -2.19 3.43 -17.55
C SER A 316 -3.14 2.71 -16.57
N ASN A 317 -2.90 1.43 -16.25
CA ASN A 317 -3.74 0.71 -15.29
C ASN A 317 -3.84 1.39 -13.90
N PRO A 318 -2.74 1.92 -13.31
CA PRO A 318 -2.83 2.69 -12.06
C PRO A 318 -3.68 3.96 -12.20
N GLU A 319 -3.52 4.70 -13.30
CA GLU A 319 -4.26 5.93 -13.58
C GLU A 319 -5.77 5.69 -13.71
N LYS A 320 -6.17 4.65 -14.46
CA LYS A 320 -7.58 4.25 -14.62
C LYS A 320 -8.29 4.00 -13.28
N MET A 321 -7.56 3.46 -12.28
CA MET A 321 -8.11 3.20 -10.95
C MET A 321 -8.46 4.51 -10.24
N TYR A 322 -7.58 5.51 -10.31
CA TYR A 322 -7.82 6.81 -9.71
C TYR A 322 -8.85 7.65 -10.45
N PHE A 323 -8.83 7.58 -11.78
CA PHE A 323 -9.86 8.19 -12.60
C PHE A 323 -11.25 7.68 -12.18
N ASN A 324 -11.40 6.37 -11.92
CA ASN A 324 -12.66 5.81 -11.43
C ASN A 324 -13.06 6.26 -10.02
N ASN A 325 -12.09 6.45 -9.13
CA ASN A 325 -12.38 7.00 -7.81
C ASN A 325 -12.95 8.42 -7.94
N GLU A 326 -12.39 9.23 -8.82
CA GLU A 326 -12.80 10.63 -9.00
C GLU A 326 -14.03 10.81 -9.90
N TYR A 327 -14.34 9.85 -10.78
CA TYR A 327 -15.29 9.98 -11.87
C TYR A 327 -16.64 10.60 -11.45
N TRP A 328 -17.27 10.06 -10.40
CA TRP A 328 -18.56 10.56 -9.93
C TRP A 328 -18.46 11.91 -9.22
N LEU A 329 -17.37 12.14 -8.47
CA LEU A 329 -17.11 13.43 -7.84
C LEU A 329 -16.99 14.53 -8.89
N LYS A 330 -16.32 14.26 -10.02
CA LYS A 330 -16.24 15.19 -11.15
C LYS A 330 -17.56 15.36 -11.90
N THR A 331 -18.30 14.28 -12.10
CA THR A 331 -19.54 14.29 -12.89
C THR A 331 -20.65 15.05 -12.18
N LEU A 332 -20.81 14.84 -10.87
CA LEU A 332 -21.88 15.43 -10.08
C LEU A 332 -21.43 16.71 -9.32
N GLY A 333 -20.13 16.88 -9.14
CA GLY A 333 -19.52 17.98 -8.41
C GLY A 333 -19.44 17.73 -6.91
N GLU A 334 -18.40 18.26 -6.27
CA GLU A 334 -18.18 18.15 -4.82
C GLU A 334 -19.39 18.63 -4.01
N LYS A 335 -20.02 19.73 -4.45
CA LYS A 335 -21.20 20.31 -3.81
C LYS A 335 -22.37 19.34 -3.73
N TYR A 336 -22.63 18.58 -4.80
CA TYR A 336 -23.68 17.56 -4.78
C TYR A 336 -23.42 16.54 -3.67
N PHE A 337 -22.18 16.07 -3.54
CA PHE A 337 -21.83 15.10 -2.52
C PHE A 337 -21.94 15.67 -1.10
N THR A 338 -21.42 16.87 -0.85
CA THR A 338 -21.48 17.51 0.47
C THR A 338 -22.90 17.89 0.89
N ASP A 339 -23.78 18.24 -0.06
CA ASP A 339 -25.16 18.63 0.23
C ASP A 339 -26.03 17.39 0.54
N ASN A 340 -25.74 16.23 -0.09
CA ASN A 340 -26.60 15.05 -0.04
C ASN A 340 -26.11 13.95 0.92
N PHE A 341 -24.83 13.91 1.27
CA PHE A 341 -24.26 12.81 2.06
C PHE A 341 -23.38 13.32 3.20
N ASP A 342 -23.33 12.56 4.29
CA ASP A 342 -22.47 12.83 5.44
C ASP A 342 -21.18 11.99 5.36
N PHE A 343 -21.31 10.75 4.89
CA PHE A 343 -20.23 9.77 4.78
C PHE A 343 -20.18 9.14 3.39
N LEU A 344 -18.99 8.68 3.01
CA LEU A 344 -18.78 7.93 1.77
C LEU A 344 -18.00 6.65 2.05
N LEU A 345 -18.50 5.54 1.52
CA LEU A 345 -17.80 4.24 1.47
C LEU A 345 -17.38 3.95 0.03
N LYS A 346 -16.07 3.95 -0.24
CA LYS A 346 -15.48 3.43 -1.47
C LYS A 346 -15.20 1.93 -1.29
N ILE A 347 -15.56 1.12 -2.27
CA ILE A 347 -15.34 -0.34 -2.23
C ILE A 347 -14.99 -0.91 -3.60
N ARG A 348 -14.07 -1.89 -3.65
CA ARG A 348 -13.82 -2.68 -4.86
C ARG A 348 -14.98 -3.67 -5.09
N PRO A 349 -15.45 -3.86 -6.33
CA PRO A 349 -16.65 -4.69 -6.62
C PRO A 349 -16.60 -6.17 -6.22
N ASP A 350 -15.42 -6.73 -5.95
CA ASP A 350 -15.21 -8.16 -5.62
C ASP A 350 -14.85 -8.39 -4.13
N VAL A 351 -15.03 -7.37 -3.30
CA VAL A 351 -14.92 -7.49 -1.85
C VAL A 351 -16.13 -8.25 -1.32
N ASN A 352 -15.88 -9.26 -0.49
CA ASN A 352 -16.94 -9.85 0.32
C ASN A 352 -16.99 -9.15 1.69
N LEU A 353 -18.12 -8.52 2.00
CA LEU A 353 -18.34 -7.85 3.27
C LEU A 353 -19.15 -8.74 4.21
N LYS A 354 -18.72 -8.83 5.47
CA LYS A 354 -19.49 -9.41 6.56
C LYS A 354 -19.46 -8.48 7.77
N ASN A 355 -20.59 -8.42 8.49
CA ASN A 355 -20.74 -7.69 9.75
C ASN A 355 -20.32 -6.21 9.64
N ILE A 356 -21.00 -5.45 8.79
CA ILE A 356 -20.72 -4.02 8.58
C ILE A 356 -21.26 -3.21 9.76
N ASP A 357 -20.37 -2.56 10.51
CA ASP A 357 -20.72 -1.57 11.53
C ASP A 357 -20.04 -0.23 11.22
N LEU A 358 -20.67 0.58 10.37
CA LEU A 358 -20.19 1.93 10.05
C LEU A 358 -20.48 2.93 11.19
N ASP A 359 -21.43 2.61 12.08
CA ASP A 359 -21.93 3.56 13.08
C ASP A 359 -20.88 3.81 14.17
N SER A 360 -20.12 2.78 14.51
CA SER A 360 -19.02 2.85 15.49
C SER A 360 -17.90 3.85 15.13
N CYS A 361 -17.76 4.23 13.84
CA CYS A 361 -16.77 5.18 13.34
C CYS A 361 -17.27 6.63 13.25
N ILE A 362 -18.58 6.87 13.37
CA ILE A 362 -19.21 8.16 13.05
C ILE A 362 -18.62 9.32 13.87
N ASN A 363 -18.18 9.05 15.09
CA ASN A 363 -17.69 10.07 16.02
C ASN A 363 -16.26 10.56 15.70
N ASP A 364 -15.55 9.93 14.76
CA ASP A 364 -14.24 10.38 14.31
C ASP A 364 -14.34 11.06 12.94
N ASN A 365 -14.51 12.38 12.97
CA ASN A 365 -14.64 13.21 11.76
C ASN A 365 -13.33 13.36 10.97
N PHE A 366 -12.20 12.90 11.50
CA PHE A 366 -10.86 13.19 10.97
C PHE A 366 -10.14 11.97 10.43
N THR A 367 -10.60 10.79 10.84
CA THR A 367 -10.05 9.52 10.40
C THR A 367 -10.81 8.98 9.21
N VAL A 368 -10.04 8.54 8.23
CA VAL A 368 -10.50 7.69 7.16
C VAL A 368 -10.05 6.27 7.47
N PHE A 369 -10.97 5.34 7.38
CA PHE A 369 -10.72 3.92 7.63
C PHE A 369 -10.49 3.23 6.30
N ALA A 370 -9.34 2.59 6.15
CA ALA A 370 -8.98 1.85 4.94
C ALA A 370 -8.63 0.39 5.26
N GLU A 371 -8.70 -0.50 4.28
CA GLU A 371 -8.50 -1.94 4.52
C GLU A 371 -7.15 -2.26 5.18
N GLU A 372 -6.17 -1.43 4.88
CA GLU A 372 -4.96 -1.22 5.64
C GLU A 372 -4.85 0.30 5.89
N GLY A 373 -4.29 0.69 7.04
CA GLY A 373 -4.08 2.11 7.35
C GLY A 373 -3.03 2.76 6.44
N TYR A 374 -2.24 3.70 6.95
CA TYR A 374 -1.01 4.04 6.25
C TYR A 374 -0.11 2.79 6.13
N ILE A 375 0.34 2.50 4.91
CA ILE A 375 1.21 1.36 4.59
C ILE A 375 2.47 1.90 3.96
N PHE A 376 3.59 1.29 4.32
CA PHE A 376 4.84 1.50 3.62
C PHE A 376 5.34 0.17 3.06
N ARG A 377 5.52 0.10 1.75
CA ARG A 377 5.98 -1.09 1.02
C ARG A 377 7.09 -0.72 0.06
N TYR A 378 7.64 -1.71 -0.63
CA TYR A 378 8.66 -1.54 -1.67
C TYR A 378 8.26 -0.54 -2.78
N TRP A 379 6.95 -0.37 -3.02
CA TRP A 379 6.43 0.60 -3.97
C TRP A 379 6.28 2.00 -3.38
N GLY A 380 6.42 2.19 -2.07
CA GLY A 380 6.32 3.49 -1.41
C GLY A 380 5.48 3.54 -0.16
N PHE A 381 5.30 4.77 0.30
CA PHE A 381 4.24 5.16 1.21
C PHE A 381 2.91 5.23 0.48
N GLY A 382 1.86 4.67 1.08
CA GLY A 382 0.51 4.80 0.59
C GLY A 382 -0.50 4.46 1.68
N MET A 383 -1.70 4.15 1.26
CA MET A 383 -2.75 3.62 2.13
C MET A 383 -3.49 2.47 1.45
N GLY A 384 -4.35 1.80 2.21
CA GLY A 384 -5.33 0.89 1.63
C GLY A 384 -6.17 1.60 0.57
N ASP A 385 -6.34 0.97 -0.59
CA ASP A 385 -7.06 1.50 -1.74
C ASP A 385 -8.27 0.63 -2.12
N GLN A 386 -8.51 -0.48 -1.45
CA GLN A 386 -9.55 -1.46 -1.78
C GLN A 386 -10.90 -1.08 -1.16
N ILE A 387 -10.89 -0.74 0.13
CA ILE A 387 -12.06 -0.30 0.89
C ILE A 387 -11.64 0.94 1.66
N ILE A 388 -12.37 2.04 1.50
CA ILE A 388 -12.07 3.30 2.17
C ILE A 388 -13.38 3.92 2.64
N PHE A 389 -13.43 4.36 3.88
CA PHE A 389 -14.61 4.97 4.49
C PHE A 389 -14.23 6.18 5.31
N GLY A 390 -15.04 7.21 5.24
CA GLY A 390 -14.90 8.34 6.13
C GLY A 390 -15.92 9.41 5.83
N ASN A 391 -15.76 10.55 6.49
CA ASN A 391 -16.61 11.70 6.25
C ASN A 391 -16.48 12.20 4.81
N ILE A 392 -17.54 12.80 4.29
CA ILE A 392 -17.59 13.17 2.88
C ILE A 392 -16.49 14.16 2.48
N LYS A 393 -16.15 15.11 3.36
CA LYS A 393 -15.13 16.15 3.10
C LYS A 393 -13.73 15.56 2.91
N ASN A 394 -13.35 14.58 3.75
CA ASN A 394 -12.05 13.90 3.65
C ASN A 394 -12.03 12.92 2.49
N MET A 395 -13.14 12.21 2.27
CA MET A 395 -13.26 11.27 1.16
C MET A 395 -13.14 11.96 -0.20
N ILE A 396 -13.73 13.15 -0.38
CA ILE A 396 -13.57 13.96 -1.60
C ILE A 396 -12.08 14.26 -1.86
N LYS A 397 -11.35 14.75 -0.85
CA LYS A 397 -9.91 15.07 -0.98
C LYS A 397 -9.07 13.85 -1.39
N ILE A 398 -9.37 12.67 -0.85
CA ILE A 398 -8.65 11.43 -1.15
C ILE A 398 -9.02 10.91 -2.54
N MET A 399 -10.32 10.88 -2.87
CA MET A 399 -10.80 10.31 -4.13
C MET A 399 -10.48 11.20 -5.34
N SER A 400 -10.27 12.50 -5.15
CA SER A 400 -9.82 13.46 -6.18
C SER A 400 -8.30 13.47 -6.40
N ALA A 401 -7.56 12.47 -5.89
CA ALA A 401 -6.10 12.40 -6.06
C ALA A 401 -5.65 12.34 -7.53
N HIS A 402 -6.52 11.91 -8.45
CA HIS A 402 -6.21 11.79 -9.87
C HIS A 402 -5.93 13.14 -10.56
N SER A 403 -6.74 14.17 -10.29
CA SER A 403 -6.50 15.53 -10.80
C SER A 403 -5.94 16.51 -9.80
N ASN A 404 -5.35 15.99 -8.74
CA ASN A 404 -4.56 16.81 -7.85
C ASN A 404 -3.12 16.88 -8.39
N ASP A 405 -2.84 17.94 -9.15
CA ASP A 405 -1.51 18.19 -9.73
C ASP A 405 -0.41 18.16 -8.67
N GLU A 406 -0.70 18.60 -7.45
CA GLU A 406 0.27 18.61 -6.35
C GLU A 406 0.60 17.21 -5.87
N VAL A 407 -0.41 16.34 -5.75
CA VAL A 407 -0.23 14.91 -5.43
C VAL A 407 0.60 14.24 -6.51
N CYS A 408 0.24 14.42 -7.78
CA CYS A 408 0.95 13.80 -8.90
C CYS A 408 2.39 14.32 -9.01
N LYS A 409 2.60 15.62 -8.83
CA LYS A 409 3.93 16.25 -8.77
C LYS A 409 4.77 15.70 -7.61
N LEU A 410 4.18 15.51 -6.43
CA LEU A 410 4.92 14.93 -5.31
C LEU A 410 5.28 13.46 -5.56
N VAL A 411 4.37 12.69 -6.17
CA VAL A 411 4.66 11.32 -6.59
C VAL A 411 5.83 11.30 -7.57
N SER A 412 5.83 12.11 -8.62
CA SER A 412 6.91 12.09 -9.61
C SER A 412 8.28 12.45 -9.04
N ILE A 413 8.32 13.35 -8.04
CA ILE A 413 9.57 13.75 -7.36
C ILE A 413 10.06 12.65 -6.41
N LEU A 414 9.17 12.08 -5.60
CA LEU A 414 9.55 11.04 -4.64
C LEU A 414 9.85 9.71 -5.31
N TYR A 415 9.22 9.47 -6.47
CA TYR A 415 9.25 8.22 -7.22
C TYR A 415 9.61 8.45 -8.70
N PRO A 416 10.83 8.91 -9.01
CA PRO A 416 11.22 9.37 -10.35
C PRO A 416 11.30 8.27 -11.42
N THR A 417 11.22 6.99 -11.03
CA THR A 417 11.26 5.85 -11.96
C THR A 417 9.89 5.26 -12.28
N SER A 418 8.81 5.87 -11.80
CA SER A 418 7.43 5.41 -11.96
C SER A 418 6.58 6.46 -12.65
N ASN A 419 5.54 6.01 -13.35
CA ASN A 419 4.48 6.89 -13.82
C ASN A 419 3.92 7.72 -12.65
N ASP A 420 3.35 8.89 -12.94
CA ASP A 420 2.74 9.82 -11.96
C ASP A 420 1.62 9.18 -11.09
N TYR A 421 1.20 7.97 -11.45
CA TYR A 421 0.14 7.20 -10.81
C TYR A 421 0.66 5.87 -10.25
N MET A 422 0.57 5.69 -8.92
CA MET A 422 1.13 4.55 -8.18
C MET A 422 0.15 3.89 -7.18
N GLY A 423 -1.11 3.68 -7.58
CA GLY A 423 -2.15 2.91 -6.86
C GLY A 423 -2.45 3.29 -5.38
N HIS A 424 -1.60 2.86 -4.47
CA HIS A 424 -1.71 3.18 -3.05
C HIS A 424 -1.09 4.53 -2.70
N VAL A 425 -0.08 4.95 -3.46
CA VAL A 425 0.77 6.11 -3.12
C VAL A 425 0.00 7.42 -3.25
N ASN A 426 -0.70 7.65 -4.37
CA ASN A 426 -1.39 8.93 -4.58
C ASN A 426 -2.48 9.17 -3.51
N LEU A 427 -3.22 8.14 -3.09
CA LEU A 427 -4.21 8.27 -2.02
C LEU A 427 -3.57 8.58 -0.68
N GLY A 428 -2.46 7.89 -0.35
CA GLY A 428 -1.73 8.13 0.89
C GLY A 428 -1.15 9.54 0.94
N ILE A 429 -0.57 10.01 -0.17
CA ILE A 429 -0.06 11.38 -0.29
C ILE A 429 -1.19 12.40 -0.20
N ALA A 430 -2.33 12.17 -0.85
CA ALA A 430 -3.50 13.05 -0.73
C ALA A 430 -3.96 13.15 0.73
N ALA A 431 -4.13 12.02 1.42
CA ALA A 431 -4.49 12.00 2.83
C ALA A 431 -3.46 12.76 3.70
N TRP A 432 -2.16 12.53 3.45
CA TRP A 432 -1.06 13.16 4.17
C TRP A 432 -1.01 14.68 3.97
N LEU A 433 -1.10 15.17 2.73
CA LEU A 433 -1.11 16.61 2.42
C LEU A 433 -2.31 17.33 3.05
N HIS A 434 -3.43 16.62 3.23
CA HIS A 434 -4.64 17.16 3.82
C HIS A 434 -4.79 16.91 5.33
N ASN A 435 -3.76 16.36 6.00
CA ASN A 435 -3.76 16.06 7.43
C ASN A 435 -4.91 15.14 7.89
N ILE A 436 -5.27 14.19 7.02
CA ILE A 436 -6.27 13.16 7.28
C ILE A 436 -5.58 12.00 7.98
N ASN A 437 -6.15 11.52 9.09
CA ASN A 437 -5.67 10.30 9.73
C ASN A 437 -6.17 9.08 8.93
N VAL A 438 -5.34 8.05 8.77
CA VAL A 438 -5.74 6.84 8.04
C VAL A 438 -5.48 5.63 8.92
N ASP A 439 -6.56 5.04 9.41
CA ASP A 439 -6.52 3.86 10.26
C ASP A 439 -7.01 2.62 9.54
N LYS A 440 -6.52 1.47 10.01
CA LYS A 440 -6.98 0.19 9.52
C LYS A 440 -8.45 0.00 9.90
N PHE A 441 -9.25 -0.40 8.94
CA PHE A 441 -10.65 -0.74 9.11
C PHE A 441 -10.76 -2.03 9.94
N SER A 442 -10.87 -1.90 11.27
CA SER A 442 -11.04 -3.03 12.20
C SER A 442 -12.50 -3.51 12.31
N LEU A 443 -13.43 -2.75 11.74
CA LEU A 443 -14.88 -2.88 11.92
C LEU A 443 -15.58 -3.61 10.76
N LEU A 444 -14.79 -4.24 9.89
CA LEU A 444 -15.24 -5.06 8.78
C LEU A 444 -14.41 -6.34 8.74
N SER A 445 -15.07 -7.49 8.81
CA SER A 445 -14.48 -8.73 8.32
C SER A 445 -14.66 -8.74 6.81
N PHE A 446 -13.67 -8.22 6.09
CA PHE A 446 -13.64 -8.32 4.64
C PHE A 446 -12.63 -9.39 4.23
N SER A 447 -12.95 -10.07 3.13
CA SER A 447 -11.95 -10.83 2.39
C SER A 447 -12.04 -10.37 0.95
N LEU A 448 -10.89 -10.15 0.33
CA LEU A 448 -10.84 -10.25 -1.11
C LEU A 448 -11.16 -11.71 -1.41
N LYS A 449 -12.28 -11.98 -2.09
CA LYS A 449 -12.53 -13.34 -2.56
C LYS A 449 -11.40 -13.67 -3.53
N LEU A 450 -10.48 -14.51 -3.06
CA LEU A 450 -9.46 -15.05 -3.94
C LEU A 450 -10.18 -15.92 -4.98
N PRO A 451 -9.70 -15.93 -6.23
CA PRO A 451 -10.16 -16.94 -7.16
C PRO A 451 -10.01 -18.33 -6.55
N PRO A 452 -10.96 -19.24 -6.84
CA PRO A 452 -10.82 -20.63 -6.42
C PRO A 452 -9.47 -21.18 -6.92
N LYS A 453 -8.77 -21.88 -6.02
CA LYS A 453 -7.55 -22.59 -6.38
C LYS A 453 -7.95 -23.77 -7.26
N LEU A 454 -7.55 -23.74 -8.52
CA LEU A 454 -7.86 -24.77 -9.48
C LEU A 454 -7.03 -26.00 -9.19
N SER A 455 -7.71 -27.12 -8.99
CA SER A 455 -7.14 -28.45 -8.93
C SER A 455 -6.88 -29.02 -10.33
N ILE A 456 -6.23 -30.18 -10.40
CA ILE A 456 -6.08 -30.94 -11.66
C ILE A 456 -7.43 -31.21 -12.31
N ASP A 457 -8.42 -31.58 -11.50
CA ASP A 457 -9.78 -31.91 -11.95
C ASP A 457 -10.48 -30.68 -12.52
N ASP A 458 -10.30 -29.51 -11.88
CA ASP A 458 -10.83 -28.24 -12.38
C ASP A 458 -10.20 -27.89 -13.73
N LEU A 459 -8.89 -28.11 -13.87
CA LEU A 459 -8.16 -27.81 -15.11
C LEU A 459 -8.55 -28.75 -16.26
N LYS A 460 -9.09 -29.94 -15.96
CA LYS A 460 -9.40 -31.00 -16.94
C LYS A 460 -8.19 -31.37 -17.80
N ILE A 461 -6.99 -31.31 -17.24
CA ILE A 461 -5.75 -31.69 -17.91
C ILE A 461 -5.41 -33.12 -17.49
N LYS A 462 -5.08 -33.98 -18.46
CA LYS A 462 -4.53 -35.31 -18.16
C LYS A 462 -3.07 -35.14 -17.75
N VAL A 463 -2.74 -35.62 -16.55
CA VAL A 463 -1.38 -35.71 -16.03
C VAL A 463 -0.71 -36.97 -16.55
#